data_AF-A0A3N4HYN0-F1
#
_entry.id   AF-A0A3N4HYN0-F1
#
_cell.length_a   1.000
_cell.length_b   1.000
_cell.length_c   1.000
_cell.angle_alpha   90.00
_cell.angle_beta   90.00
_cell.angle_gamma   90.00
#
_symmetry.space_group_name_H-M   'P 1'
#
loop_
_entity.id
_entity.type
_entity.pdbx_description
1 polymer ?
#
loop_
_entity_poly.entity_id
_entity_poly.type
_entity_poly.pdbx_seq_one_letter_code
_entity_poly.pdbx_strand_id
1 'polypeptide(L)'
;MTKQSRRRRHLRKKHANAGRKTILNLPAEIRLEIYGHCSALSVLVLSNTCRTFQSEILSHPSIYKAARNYVPFFDPNLGFGKFTMGNVCKAADRSEYLLVLRMIGVNYADKYYAPPKTLPSYGCCQKCFEIVQFGDLIPRYNPKRTVEVGERYRLVCGACCYFRRRDV
;
A
#
# COMPACT_ATOMS: atom_id res chain seq x y z
N MET A 1 -13.91 31.82 37.41
CA MET A 1 -12.80 31.49 36.48
C MET A 1 -12.34 32.75 35.76
N THR A 2 -11.09 33.18 35.95
CA THR A 2 -10.57 34.48 35.46
C THR A 2 -10.02 34.40 34.02
N LYS A 3 -10.25 35.44 33.20
CA LYS A 3 -9.79 35.56 31.79
C LYS A 3 -8.29 35.32 31.62
N GLN A 4 -7.50 35.57 32.66
CA GLN A 4 -6.04 35.38 32.72
C GLN A 4 -5.62 33.90 32.62
N SER A 5 -6.44 32.97 33.11
CA SER A 5 -6.15 31.52 33.05
C SER A 5 -6.30 30.94 31.63
N ARG A 6 -7.18 31.52 30.80
CA ARG A 6 -7.34 31.12 29.38
C ARG A 6 -6.14 31.51 28.53
N ARG A 7 -5.54 32.70 28.75
CA ARG A 7 -4.36 33.17 27.99
C ARG A 7 -3.12 32.30 28.21
N ARG A 8 -2.88 31.83 29.45
CA ARG A 8 -1.74 30.96 29.77
C ARG A 8 -1.83 29.57 29.10
N ARG A 9 -3.04 29.03 28.88
CA ARG A 9 -3.21 27.75 28.16
C ARG A 9 -2.92 27.85 26.67
N HIS A 10 -3.18 29.00 26.04
CA HIS A 10 -2.97 29.17 24.60
C HIS A 10 -1.47 29.30 24.24
N LEU A 11 -0.70 30.04 25.04
CA LEU A 11 0.75 30.18 24.84
C LEU A 11 1.52 28.86 25.07
N ARG A 12 1.12 28.06 26.08
CA ARG A 12 1.70 26.73 26.31
C ARG A 12 1.50 25.75 25.15
N LYS A 13 0.37 25.83 24.42
CA LYS A 13 0.13 24.99 23.24
C LYS A 13 1.03 25.36 22.05
N LYS A 14 1.44 26.63 21.92
CA LYS A 14 2.24 27.09 20.78
C LYS A 14 3.68 26.56 20.80
N HIS A 15 4.25 26.35 21.99
CA HIS A 15 5.62 25.82 22.13
C HIS A 15 5.71 24.28 22.14
N ALA A 16 4.63 23.57 22.49
CA ALA A 16 4.64 22.10 22.52
C ALA A 16 4.83 21.45 21.13
N ASN A 17 4.51 22.18 20.05
CA ASN A 17 4.69 21.69 18.67
C ASN A 17 6.00 22.15 18.01
N ALA A 18 6.76 23.07 18.62
CA ALA A 18 7.97 23.63 18.00
C ALA A 18 9.14 22.63 17.89
N GLY A 19 9.03 21.44 18.51
CA GLY A 19 10.11 20.44 18.53
C GLY A 19 9.83 19.15 17.75
N ARG A 20 8.60 18.92 17.23
CA ARG A 20 8.31 17.69 16.50
C ARG A 20 8.74 17.83 15.05
N LYS A 21 9.91 17.29 14.73
CA LYS A 21 10.37 17.13 13.35
C LYS A 21 9.47 16.11 12.66
N THR A 22 8.52 16.59 11.86
CA THR A 22 7.71 15.74 10.97
C THR A 22 8.18 15.91 9.54
N ILE A 23 7.91 14.93 8.67
CA ILE A 23 8.21 15.03 7.24
C ILE A 23 7.49 16.24 6.59
N LEU A 24 6.35 16.66 7.13
CA LEU A 24 5.59 17.83 6.67
C LEU A 24 6.29 19.17 6.98
N ASN A 25 7.29 19.18 7.86
CA ASN A 25 8.09 20.37 8.13
C ASN A 25 9.29 20.52 7.18
N LEU A 26 9.58 19.50 6.35
CA LEU A 26 10.61 19.61 5.32
C LEU A 26 10.12 20.52 4.18
N PRO A 27 11.01 21.21 3.45
CA PRO A 27 10.67 21.85 2.19
C PRO A 27 10.07 20.84 1.19
N ALA A 28 9.19 21.31 0.30
CA ALA A 28 8.48 20.45 -0.62
C ALA A 28 9.43 19.70 -1.57
N GLU A 29 10.51 20.35 -2.00
CA GLU A 29 11.54 19.79 -2.88
C GLU A 29 12.18 18.54 -2.26
N ILE A 30 12.52 18.63 -0.97
CA ILE A 30 13.09 17.50 -0.22
C ILE A 30 12.07 16.36 -0.07
N ARG A 31 10.78 16.69 0.11
CA ARG A 31 9.72 15.68 0.14
C ARG A 31 9.56 14.97 -1.20
N LEU A 32 9.54 15.71 -2.31
CA LEU A 32 9.43 15.16 -3.66
C LEU A 32 10.62 14.24 -3.99
N GLU A 33 11.83 14.64 -3.59
CA GLU A 33 13.03 13.80 -3.71
C GLU A 33 12.86 12.49 -2.93
N ILE A 34 12.39 12.54 -1.68
CA ILE A 34 12.10 11.33 -0.88
C ILE A 34 11.10 10.42 -1.59
N TYR A 35 10.03 10.97 -2.17
CA TYR A 35 9.04 10.18 -2.91
C TYR A 35 9.66 9.50 -4.14
N GLY A 36 10.64 10.13 -4.79
CA GLY A 36 11.37 9.57 -5.93
C GLY A 36 12.15 8.28 -5.60
N HIS A 37 12.52 8.08 -4.33
CA HIS A 37 13.20 6.86 -3.85
C HIS A 37 12.23 5.77 -3.38
N CYS A 38 10.93 6.03 -3.37
CA CYS A 38 9.91 5.07 -2.94
C CYS A 38 9.45 4.14 -4.08
N SER A 39 8.94 2.96 -3.72
CA SER A 39 8.23 2.11 -4.68
C SER A 39 6.87 2.71 -5.06
N ALA A 40 6.27 2.26 -6.17
CA ALA A 40 4.93 2.67 -6.55
C ALA A 40 3.89 2.38 -5.43
N LEU A 41 3.98 1.25 -4.74
CA LEU A 41 3.08 0.94 -3.61
C LEU A 41 3.26 1.94 -2.47
N SER A 42 4.49 2.24 -2.09
CA SER A 42 4.80 3.19 -1.03
C SER A 42 4.29 4.59 -1.36
N VAL A 43 4.51 5.06 -2.60
CA VAL A 43 3.97 6.35 -3.08
C VAL A 43 2.43 6.34 -3.05
N LEU A 44 1.79 5.23 -3.43
CA LEU A 44 0.33 5.10 -3.39
C LEU A 44 -0.19 5.21 -1.96
N VAL A 45 0.43 4.51 -1.01
CA VAL A 45 0.08 4.60 0.42
C VAL A 45 0.28 6.02 0.93
N LEU A 46 1.42 6.66 0.63
CA LEU A 46 1.68 8.06 0.99
C LEU A 46 0.58 9.00 0.47
N SER A 47 0.19 8.88 -0.81
CA SER A 47 -0.86 9.70 -1.41
C SER A 47 -2.24 9.52 -0.75
N ASN A 48 -2.48 8.41 -0.05
CA ASN A 48 -3.73 8.14 0.66
C ASN A 48 -3.65 8.48 2.16
N THR A 49 -2.47 8.82 2.70
CA THR A 49 -2.31 9.10 4.14
C THR A 49 -2.72 10.51 4.53
N CYS A 50 -2.43 11.53 3.70
CA CYS A 50 -2.84 12.91 3.95
C CYS A 50 -2.99 13.73 2.66
N ARG A 51 -3.76 14.82 2.73
CA ARG A 51 -4.05 15.69 1.57
C ARG A 51 -2.81 16.40 1.01
N THR A 52 -1.84 16.72 1.86
CA THR A 52 -0.60 17.39 1.43
C THR A 52 0.20 16.48 0.50
N PHE A 53 0.48 15.24 0.92
CA PHE A 53 1.18 14.28 0.08
C PHE A 53 0.39 13.94 -1.19
N GLN A 54 -0.93 13.80 -1.06
CA GLN A 54 -1.80 13.58 -2.21
C GLN A 54 -1.64 14.68 -3.26
N SER A 55 -1.75 15.95 -2.85
CA SER A 55 -1.61 17.09 -3.76
C SER A 55 -0.23 17.17 -4.38
N GLU A 56 0.83 16.93 -3.61
CA GLU A 56 2.22 16.95 -4.10
C GLU A 56 2.49 15.83 -5.13
N ILE A 57 2.12 14.59 -4.81
CA ILE A 57 2.35 13.42 -5.66
C ILE A 57 1.51 13.52 -6.95
N LEU A 58 0.24 13.92 -6.85
CA LEU A 58 -0.64 14.00 -8.02
C LEU A 58 -0.31 15.20 -8.93
N SER A 59 0.25 16.29 -8.39
CA SER A 59 0.74 17.42 -9.20
C SER A 59 2.06 17.13 -9.93
N HIS A 60 2.80 16.08 -9.52
CA HIS A 60 4.06 15.68 -10.14
C HIS A 60 4.01 14.22 -10.63
N PRO A 61 3.29 13.92 -11.73
CA PRO A 61 3.17 12.55 -12.24
C PRO A 61 4.49 11.84 -12.55
N SER A 62 5.55 12.60 -12.86
CA SER A 62 6.89 12.05 -13.08
C SER A 62 7.39 11.21 -11.90
N ILE A 63 7.00 11.56 -10.66
CA ILE A 63 7.41 10.85 -9.44
C ILE A 63 6.86 9.43 -9.42
N TYR A 64 5.54 9.28 -9.48
CA TYR A 64 4.95 7.94 -9.40
C TYR A 64 5.12 7.14 -10.69
N LYS A 65 5.27 7.80 -11.85
CA LYS A 65 5.57 7.12 -13.13
C LYS A 65 6.98 6.57 -13.21
N ALA A 66 7.95 7.22 -12.55
CA ALA A 66 9.33 6.73 -12.45
C ALA A 66 9.53 5.74 -11.28
N ALA A 67 8.56 5.64 -10.37
CA ALA A 67 8.65 4.76 -9.21
C ALA A 67 8.76 3.28 -9.62
N ARG A 68 9.56 2.52 -8.86
CA ARG A 68 9.74 1.08 -9.10
C ARG A 68 8.41 0.33 -9.00
N ASN A 69 8.20 -0.61 -9.93
CA ASN A 69 6.98 -1.43 -10.05
C ASN A 69 5.72 -0.64 -10.44
N TYR A 70 5.88 0.57 -10.99
CA TYR A 70 4.78 1.27 -11.65
C TYR A 70 4.47 0.63 -13.01
N VAL A 71 3.19 0.47 -13.31
CA VAL A 71 2.71 0.12 -14.66
C VAL A 71 1.61 1.09 -15.09
N PRO A 72 1.60 1.52 -16.36
CA PRO A 72 0.48 2.26 -16.90
C PRO A 72 -0.74 1.34 -16.91
N PHE A 73 -1.74 1.70 -16.12
CA PHE A 73 -3.02 0.99 -16.06
C PHE A 73 -4.12 1.98 -16.42
N PHE A 74 -4.97 1.56 -17.34
CA PHE A 74 -6.13 2.32 -17.77
C PHE A 74 -7.38 1.68 -17.18
N ASP A 75 -8.06 2.41 -16.29
CA ASP A 75 -9.40 2.04 -15.83
C ASP A 75 -10.42 2.95 -16.51
N PRO A 76 -11.29 2.42 -17.38
CA PRO A 76 -12.30 3.22 -18.06
C PRO A 76 -13.28 3.89 -17.08
N ASN A 77 -13.44 3.37 -15.86
CA ASN A 77 -14.37 3.90 -14.87
C ASN A 77 -13.77 5.00 -13.98
N LEU A 78 -12.45 5.02 -13.80
CA LEU A 78 -11.78 5.98 -12.90
C LEU A 78 -11.23 7.21 -13.63
N GLY A 79 -11.27 7.19 -14.97
CA GLY A 79 -10.72 8.23 -15.82
C GLY A 79 -9.20 8.15 -15.98
N PHE A 80 -8.67 8.90 -16.95
CA PHE A 80 -7.24 8.95 -17.22
C PHE A 80 -6.48 9.62 -16.06
N GLY A 81 -5.32 9.06 -15.70
CA GLY A 81 -4.34 9.71 -14.83
C GLY A 81 -4.56 9.54 -13.32
N LYS A 82 -5.54 8.75 -12.89
CA LYS A 82 -5.71 8.44 -11.47
C LYS A 82 -4.68 7.41 -11.02
N PHE A 83 -3.95 7.70 -9.95
CA PHE A 83 -2.98 6.76 -9.37
C PHE A 83 -3.67 5.81 -8.40
N THR A 84 -3.71 4.53 -8.74
CA THR A 84 -4.50 3.50 -8.04
C THR A 84 -3.68 2.22 -7.82
N MET A 85 -4.25 1.22 -7.13
CA MET A 85 -3.60 -0.08 -6.95
C MET A 85 -3.34 -0.80 -8.28
N GLY A 86 -4.16 -0.58 -9.31
CA GLY A 86 -3.93 -1.15 -10.64
C GLY A 86 -2.64 -0.64 -11.31
N ASN A 87 -2.11 0.50 -10.87
CA ASN A 87 -0.83 1.03 -11.34
C ASN A 87 0.39 0.40 -10.65
N VAL A 88 0.19 -0.51 -9.69
CA VAL A 88 1.27 -1.16 -8.93
C VAL A 88 1.30 -2.63 -9.35
N CYS A 89 2.32 -3.05 -10.10
CA CYS A 89 2.39 -4.44 -10.58
C CYS A 89 2.98 -5.40 -9.56
N LYS A 90 3.77 -4.91 -8.61
CA LYS A 90 4.56 -5.75 -7.71
C LYS A 90 4.90 -5.04 -6.40
N ALA A 91 4.80 -5.76 -5.29
CA ALA A 91 5.40 -5.35 -4.03
C ALA A 91 6.93 -5.49 -4.11
N ALA A 92 7.65 -4.50 -3.58
CA ALA A 92 9.11 -4.45 -3.59
C ALA A 92 9.75 -5.57 -2.78
N ASP A 93 9.14 -5.93 -1.65
CA ASP A 93 9.69 -6.85 -0.66
C ASP A 93 8.58 -7.50 0.19
N ARG A 94 9.00 -8.31 1.16
CA ARG A 94 8.11 -9.02 2.08
C ARG A 94 7.28 -8.08 2.95
N SER A 95 7.81 -6.93 3.33
CA SER A 95 7.11 -5.95 4.16
C SER A 95 5.98 -5.28 3.39
N GLU A 96 6.24 -4.90 2.14
CA GLU A 96 5.20 -4.39 1.22
C GLU A 96 4.14 -5.44 0.92
N TYR A 97 4.54 -6.69 0.72
CA TYR A 97 3.59 -7.80 0.59
C TYR A 97 2.65 -7.88 1.80
N LEU A 98 3.18 -7.82 3.03
CA LEU A 98 2.38 -7.83 4.25
C LEU A 98 1.47 -6.60 4.36
N LEU A 99 1.93 -5.45 3.88
CA LEU A 99 1.13 -4.24 3.82
C LEU A 99 -0.05 -4.39 2.85
N VAL A 100 0.15 -4.94 1.66
CA VAL A 100 -0.94 -5.21 0.70
C VAL A 100 -1.99 -6.10 1.36
N LEU A 101 -1.58 -7.17 2.04
CA LEU A 101 -2.50 -8.08 2.73
C LEU A 101 -3.31 -7.39 3.83
N ARG A 102 -2.69 -6.46 4.55
CA ARG A 102 -3.39 -5.64 5.55
C ARG A 102 -4.39 -4.70 4.88
N MET A 103 -4.02 -4.07 3.77
CA MET A 103 -4.89 -3.13 3.04
C MET A 103 -6.15 -3.81 2.49
N ILE A 104 -6.03 -5.04 2.02
CA ILE A 104 -7.16 -5.80 1.48
C ILE A 104 -8.06 -6.40 2.57
N GLY A 105 -7.70 -6.24 3.85
CA GLY A 105 -8.47 -6.79 4.97
C GLY A 105 -8.48 -8.32 4.98
N VAL A 106 -7.46 -8.98 4.41
CA VAL A 106 -7.33 -10.43 4.53
C VAL A 106 -6.84 -10.75 5.93
N ASN A 107 -7.77 -11.15 6.79
CA ASN A 107 -7.44 -11.77 8.06
C ASN A 107 -7.22 -13.27 7.82
N TYR A 108 -5.97 -13.74 7.90
CA TYR A 108 -5.60 -15.14 7.65
C TYR A 108 -6.32 -16.16 8.55
N ALA A 109 -6.94 -15.69 9.64
CA ALA A 109 -7.67 -16.55 10.56
C ALA A 109 -8.95 -17.15 9.95
N ASP A 110 -9.59 -16.47 8.99
CA ASP A 110 -10.87 -16.92 8.46
C ASP A 110 -10.70 -17.91 7.28
N LYS A 111 -11.09 -19.15 7.55
CA LYS A 111 -10.94 -20.32 6.65
C LYS A 111 -11.81 -20.26 5.38
N TYR A 112 -12.68 -19.27 5.24
CA TYR A 112 -13.64 -19.14 4.15
C TYR A 112 -13.57 -17.73 3.55
N TYR A 113 -12.44 -17.39 2.94
CA TYR A 113 -12.32 -16.11 2.26
C TYR A 113 -13.05 -16.14 0.91
N ALA A 114 -14.33 -15.77 0.92
CA ALA A 114 -15.00 -15.30 -0.28
C ALA A 114 -14.68 -13.80 -0.41
N PRO A 115 -13.99 -13.35 -1.47
CA PRO A 115 -13.73 -11.93 -1.65
C PRO A 115 -15.07 -11.17 -1.68
N PRO A 116 -15.16 -9.98 -1.05
CA PRO A 116 -16.36 -9.17 -1.14
C PRO A 116 -16.68 -8.89 -2.61
N LYS A 117 -17.91 -9.21 -3.04
CA LYS A 117 -18.34 -9.15 -4.45
C LYS A 117 -18.33 -7.74 -5.06
N THR A 118 -18.17 -6.70 -4.24
CA THR A 118 -18.49 -5.32 -4.60
C THR A 118 -17.29 -4.43 -4.91
N LEU A 119 -16.06 -4.91 -4.73
CA LEU A 119 -14.87 -4.13 -5.07
C LEU A 119 -13.87 -4.98 -5.84
N PRO A 120 -13.17 -4.42 -6.86
CA PRO A 120 -12.01 -5.05 -7.45
C PRO A 120 -10.98 -5.23 -6.33
N SER A 121 -10.99 -6.43 -5.75
CA SER A 121 -10.00 -6.81 -4.76
C SER A 121 -8.74 -7.13 -5.55
N TYR A 122 -7.69 -6.37 -5.29
CA TYR A 122 -6.35 -6.79 -5.68
C TYR A 122 -5.84 -7.75 -4.60
N GLY A 123 -4.88 -8.58 -4.94
CA GLY A 123 -4.12 -9.37 -3.96
C GLY A 123 -2.68 -9.50 -4.40
N CYS A 124 -1.85 -10.12 -3.56
CA CYS A 124 -0.42 -10.23 -3.82
C CYS A 124 0.03 -11.70 -3.78
N CYS A 125 0.77 -12.12 -4.81
CA CYS A 125 1.35 -13.45 -4.88
C CYS A 125 2.46 -13.61 -3.85
N GLN A 126 2.40 -14.66 -3.01
CA GLN A 126 3.40 -14.89 -1.97
C GLN A 126 4.79 -15.27 -2.52
N LYS A 127 4.86 -15.80 -3.75
CA LYS A 127 6.11 -16.27 -4.36
C LYS A 127 6.85 -15.17 -5.11
N CYS A 128 6.16 -14.46 -6.00
CA CYS A 128 6.77 -13.43 -6.84
C CYS A 128 6.43 -12.00 -6.40
N PHE A 129 5.58 -11.78 -5.39
CA PHE A 129 5.12 -10.45 -4.96
C PHE A 129 4.37 -9.64 -6.01
N GLU A 130 3.93 -10.27 -7.08
CA GLU A 130 3.09 -9.66 -8.10
C GLU A 130 1.71 -9.34 -7.53
N ILE A 131 1.25 -8.11 -7.77
CA ILE A 131 -0.08 -7.65 -7.40
C ILE A 131 -0.98 -7.89 -8.61
N VAL A 132 -2.01 -8.70 -8.42
CA VAL A 132 -2.97 -9.10 -9.47
C VAL A 132 -4.39 -8.93 -8.95
N GLN A 133 -5.38 -9.02 -9.83
CA GLN A 133 -6.77 -9.07 -9.37
C GLN A 133 -7.01 -10.37 -8.60
N PHE A 134 -7.88 -10.35 -7.59
CA PHE A 134 -8.08 -11.49 -6.70
C PHE A 134 -8.58 -12.73 -7.44
N GLY A 135 -9.31 -12.55 -8.55
CA GLY A 135 -9.73 -13.62 -9.45
C GLY A 135 -8.57 -14.38 -10.12
N ASP A 136 -7.39 -13.75 -10.22
CA ASP A 136 -6.19 -14.33 -10.81
C ASP A 136 -5.30 -15.05 -9.78
N LEU A 137 -5.63 -14.96 -8.49
CA LEU A 137 -4.91 -15.66 -7.42
C LEU A 137 -5.51 -17.04 -7.18
N ILE A 138 -4.63 -18.03 -7.14
CA ILE A 138 -4.98 -19.42 -6.86
C ILE A 138 -4.61 -19.72 -5.41
N PRO A 139 -5.56 -20.04 -4.52
CA PRO A 139 -5.25 -20.51 -3.18
C PRO A 139 -4.61 -21.90 -3.26
N ARG A 140 -3.42 -22.04 -2.68
CA ARG A 140 -2.71 -23.31 -2.55
C ARG A 140 -2.67 -23.72 -1.09
N TYR A 141 -3.28 -24.86 -0.78
CA TYR A 141 -3.16 -25.51 0.51
C TYR A 141 -1.74 -26.05 0.71
N ASN A 142 -1.14 -25.77 1.87
CA ASN A 142 0.15 -26.34 2.25
C ASN A 142 0.00 -27.18 3.53
N PRO A 143 -0.10 -28.52 3.42
CA PRO A 143 -0.31 -29.39 4.59
C PRO A 143 0.88 -29.43 5.54
N LYS A 144 2.08 -29.01 5.10
CA LYS A 144 3.31 -29.08 5.90
C LYS A 144 3.51 -27.88 6.82
N ARG A 145 2.65 -26.86 6.77
CA ARG A 145 2.74 -25.70 7.67
C ARG A 145 1.91 -25.94 8.91
N THR A 146 2.58 -25.93 10.06
CA THR A 146 1.96 -25.96 11.38
C THR A 146 1.00 -24.78 11.55
N VAL A 147 -0.08 -25.04 12.30
CA VAL A 147 -1.22 -24.14 12.48
C VAL A 147 -0.86 -22.85 13.23
N GLU A 148 0.29 -22.84 13.90
CA GLU A 148 0.73 -21.78 14.80
C GLU A 148 0.88 -20.40 14.14
N VAL A 149 1.00 -20.34 12.80
CA VAL A 149 1.13 -19.06 12.06
C VAL A 149 -0.13 -18.72 11.25
N GLY A 150 -1.21 -19.52 11.32
CA GLY A 150 -2.44 -19.28 10.55
C GLY A 150 -2.32 -19.37 9.01
N GLU A 151 -1.10 -19.50 8.45
CA GLU A 151 -0.86 -19.51 7.01
C GLU A 151 -0.98 -20.93 6.39
N ARG A 152 -2.12 -21.62 6.54
CA ARG A 152 -2.38 -22.90 5.83
C ARG A 152 -2.55 -22.73 4.32
N TYR A 153 -2.93 -21.54 3.88
CA TYR A 153 -3.13 -21.21 2.49
C TYR A 153 -2.11 -20.18 2.03
N ARG A 154 -1.56 -20.40 0.84
CA ARG A 154 -0.73 -19.43 0.12
C ARG A 154 -1.49 -18.96 -1.10
N LEU A 155 -1.56 -17.64 -1.30
CA LEU A 155 -2.05 -17.07 -2.55
C LEU A 155 -0.89 -17.01 -3.54
N VAL A 156 -1.03 -17.67 -4.69
CA VAL A 156 -0.05 -17.63 -5.78
C VAL A 156 -0.72 -17.20 -7.06
N CYS A 157 -0.06 -16.36 -7.87
CA CYS A 157 -0.56 -16.01 -9.19
C CYS A 157 -0.50 -17.22 -10.14
N GLY A 158 -1.28 -17.17 -11.22
CA GLY A 158 -1.29 -18.19 -12.26
C GLY A 158 0.10 -18.55 -12.77
N ALA A 159 0.95 -17.56 -13.07
CA ALA A 159 2.31 -17.78 -13.55
C ALA A 159 3.15 -18.62 -12.56
N CYS A 160 3.13 -18.27 -11.27
CA CYS A 160 3.83 -19.03 -10.23
C CYS A 160 3.26 -20.44 -10.02
N CYS A 161 1.97 -20.63 -10.32
CA CYS A 161 1.28 -21.90 -10.25
C CYS A 161 1.74 -22.87 -11.37
N TYR A 162 1.91 -22.36 -12.60
CA TYR A 162 2.30 -23.15 -13.76
C TYR A 162 3.77 -23.56 -13.77
N PHE A 163 4.68 -22.66 -13.36
CA PHE A 163 6.13 -22.95 -13.40
C PHE A 163 6.53 -24.16 -12.56
N ARG A 164 5.81 -24.46 -11.47
CA ARG A 164 6.14 -25.59 -10.58
C ARG A 164 5.86 -26.97 -11.17
N ARG A 165 5.15 -27.07 -12.31
CA ARG A 165 4.83 -28.36 -12.95
C ARG A 165 5.93 -28.88 -13.88
N ARG A 166 6.97 -28.09 -14.16
CA ARG A 166 8.05 -28.50 -15.07
C ARG A 166 9.31 -29.02 -14.36
N ASP A 167 9.37 -28.90 -13.03
CA ASP A 167 10.55 -29.28 -12.22
C ASP A 167 10.36 -30.61 -11.46
N VAL A 168 9.44 -31.47 -11.90
CA VAL A 168 9.16 -32.82 -11.34
C VAL A 168 9.16 -33.83 -12.47
#